data_AF-A0A7C2XML6-F1
#
_entry.id   AF-A0A7C2XML6-F1
#
_cell.length_a   1.000
_cell.length_b   1.000
_cell.length_c   1.000
_cell.angle_alpha   90.00
_cell.angle_beta   90.00
_cell.angle_gamma   90.00
#
_symmetry.space_group_name_H-M   'P 1'
#
loop_
_entity.id
_entity.type
_entity.pdbx_description
1 polymer ?
#
loop_
_entity_poly.entity_id
_entity_poly.type
_entity_poly.pdbx_seq_one_letter_code
_entity_poly.pdbx_strand_id
1 'polypeptide(L)'
;SVYGSGFLSIDVRNGRVIPGGLDPVDILARAEDWAFEGCIILDISAVGTGSGIDAGNLEHLRSAYGRSLFYGGGVSGTRDLSVLEESGFDGAIVATALHRGRIPAESIRRGEWS
;
A
#
# COMPACT_ATOMS: atom_id res chain seq x y z
N SER A 1 2.00 14.72 -22.46
CA SER A 1 1.16 13.87 -21.59
C SER A 1 -0.06 14.69 -21.17
N VAL A 2 -1.29 14.14 -21.20
CA VAL A 2 -2.53 14.87 -20.85
C VAL A 2 -2.75 14.92 -19.32
N TYR A 3 -1.94 14.21 -18.54
CA TYR A 3 -1.95 14.23 -17.08
C TYR A 3 -0.61 14.82 -16.60
N GLY A 4 -0.67 15.99 -15.95
CA GLY A 4 0.50 16.70 -15.44
C GLY A 4 1.03 16.15 -14.11
N SER A 5 0.20 15.41 -13.38
CA SER A 5 0.52 14.71 -12.13
C SER A 5 -0.62 13.76 -11.75
N GLY A 6 -0.34 12.79 -10.89
CA GLY A 6 -1.34 11.87 -10.34
C GLY A 6 -0.73 10.60 -9.73
N PHE A 7 -1.57 9.86 -9.01
CA PHE A 7 -1.23 8.55 -8.45
C PHE A 7 -1.94 7.44 -9.23
N LEU A 8 -1.23 6.34 -9.44
CA LEU A 8 -1.80 5.12 -10.02
C LEU A 8 -2.27 4.19 -8.89
N SER A 9 -3.56 3.87 -8.83
CA SER A 9 -4.04 2.78 -7.99
C SER A 9 -3.91 1.45 -8.72
N ILE A 10 -3.28 0.47 -8.08
CA ILE A 10 -3.12 -0.90 -8.55
C ILE A 10 -3.90 -1.79 -7.59
N ASP A 11 -5.08 -2.20 -8.03
CA ASP A 11 -5.96 -3.06 -7.24
C ASP A 11 -5.52 -4.51 -7.38
N VAL A 12 -5.28 -5.17 -6.25
CA VAL A 12 -4.80 -6.56 -6.16
C VAL A 12 -5.86 -7.39 -5.47
N ARG A 13 -6.13 -8.59 -6.00
CA ARG A 13 -7.00 -9.58 -5.38
C ARG A 13 -6.30 -10.93 -5.42
N ASN A 14 -6.15 -11.56 -4.26
CA ASN A 14 -5.45 -12.85 -4.10
C ASN A 14 -4.06 -12.84 -4.76
N GLY A 15 -3.29 -11.77 -4.51
CA GLY A 15 -1.92 -11.60 -5.02
C GLY A 15 -1.80 -11.26 -6.52
N ARG A 16 -2.91 -11.04 -7.23
CA ARG A 16 -2.90 -10.69 -8.66
C ARG A 16 -3.62 -9.39 -8.95
N VAL A 17 -3.08 -8.58 -9.86
CA VAL A 17 -3.69 -7.32 -10.30
C VAL A 17 -5.02 -7.59 -11.00
N ILE A 18 -6.03 -6.78 -10.70
CA ILE A 18 -7.33 -6.82 -11.36
C ILE A 18 -7.59 -5.55 -12.17
N PRO A 19 -8.16 -5.66 -13.39
CA PRO A 19 -8.27 -6.88 -14.19
C PRO A 19 -6.90 -7.32 -14.76
N GLY A 20 -6.82 -8.54 -15.28
CA GLY A 20 -5.68 -9.02 -16.07
C GLY A 20 -4.79 -10.06 -15.40
N GLY A 21 -4.84 -10.19 -14.08
CA GLY A 21 -4.18 -11.29 -13.36
C GLY A 21 -2.66 -11.21 -13.35
N LEU A 22 -2.08 -10.05 -13.66
CA LEU A 22 -0.64 -9.84 -13.66
C LEU A 22 -0.07 -9.80 -12.24
N ASP A 23 1.24 -10.02 -12.13
CA ASP A 23 1.94 -9.78 -10.88
C ASP A 23 1.98 -8.27 -10.58
N PRO A 24 1.65 -7.81 -9.36
CA PRO A 24 1.79 -6.39 -9.01
C PRO A 24 3.21 -5.85 -9.19
N VAL A 25 4.24 -6.68 -9.01
CA VAL A 25 5.64 -6.32 -9.26
C VAL A 25 5.86 -5.95 -10.74
N ASP A 26 5.26 -6.71 -11.66
CA ASP A 26 5.38 -6.44 -13.10
C ASP A 26 4.71 -5.12 -13.50
N ILE A 27 3.57 -4.78 -12.87
CA ILE A 27 2.88 -3.52 -13.13
C ILE A 27 3.65 -2.34 -12.56
N LEU A 28 4.18 -2.47 -11.34
CA LEU A 28 5.01 -1.46 -10.71
C LEU A 28 6.26 -1.14 -11.53
N ALA A 29 6.95 -2.17 -12.02
CA ALA A 29 8.12 -2.00 -12.88
C ALA A 29 7.79 -1.23 -14.18
N ARG A 30 6.60 -1.45 -14.77
CA ARG A 30 6.13 -0.69 -15.94
C ARG A 30 5.73 0.74 -15.58
N ALA A 31 5.15 0.93 -14.39
CA ALA A 31 4.69 2.23 -13.90
C ALA A 31 5.85 3.19 -13.61
N GLU A 32 7.08 2.68 -13.40
CA GLU A 32 8.28 3.51 -13.24
C GLU A 32 8.52 4.42 -14.45
N ASP A 33 8.20 3.96 -15.66
CA ASP A 33 8.34 4.73 -16.90
C ASP A 33 7.14 5.66 -17.17
N TRP A 34 6.09 5.59 -16.34
CA TRP A 34 4.87 6.38 -16.54
C TRP A 34 4.95 7.73 -15.83
N ALA A 35 4.14 8.69 -16.29
CA ALA A 35 4.10 10.05 -15.76
C ALA A 35 3.23 10.19 -14.50
N PHE A 36 3.38 9.26 -13.54
CA PHE A 36 2.73 9.30 -12.23
C PHE A 36 3.73 9.70 -11.14
N GLU A 37 3.26 10.41 -10.12
CA GLU A 37 4.05 10.81 -8.95
C GLU A 37 4.30 9.63 -8.01
N GLY A 38 3.38 8.66 -8.00
CA GLY A 38 3.51 7.46 -7.22
C GLY A 38 2.42 6.43 -7.51
N CYS A 39 2.47 5.34 -6.76
CA CYS A 39 1.51 4.24 -6.85
C CYS A 39 0.88 3.93 -5.48
N ILE A 40 -0.34 3.42 -5.53
CA ILE A 40 -1.05 2.84 -4.39
C ILE A 40 -1.27 1.36 -4.72
N ILE A 41 -0.70 0.45 -3.92
CA ILE A 41 -1.10 -0.96 -3.94
C ILE A 41 -2.30 -1.12 -3.02
N LEU A 42 -3.43 -1.58 -3.55
CA LEU A 42 -4.64 -1.84 -2.78
C LEU A 42 -4.99 -3.32 -2.82
N ASP A 43 -4.69 -4.05 -1.73
CA ASP A 43 -5.10 -5.46 -1.58
C ASP A 43 -6.57 -5.55 -1.16
N ILE A 44 -7.43 -5.69 -2.16
CA ILE A 44 -8.88 -5.84 -2.02
C ILE A 44 -9.25 -7.11 -1.24
N SER A 45 -8.44 -8.17 -1.32
CA SER A 45 -8.72 -9.40 -0.56
C SER A 45 -8.56 -9.20 0.95
N ALA A 46 -7.72 -8.25 1.37
CA ALA A 46 -7.43 -7.99 2.76
C ALA A 46 -8.27 -6.85 3.37
N VAL A 47 -8.94 -6.02 2.54
CA VAL A 47 -9.82 -4.93 3.00
C VAL A 47 -10.90 -5.45 3.96
N GLY A 48 -11.10 -4.76 5.09
CA GLY A 48 -12.15 -5.10 6.06
C GLY A 48 -11.84 -6.30 6.97
N THR A 49 -10.86 -7.13 6.61
CA THR A 49 -10.52 -8.35 7.37
C THR A 49 -9.77 -8.01 8.66
N GLY A 50 -8.84 -7.05 8.59
CA GLY A 50 -7.89 -6.76 9.67
C GLY A 50 -7.01 -7.95 10.01
N SER A 51 -6.66 -8.76 9.00
CA SER A 51 -5.84 -9.97 9.10
C SER A 51 -4.33 -9.68 9.16
N GLY A 52 -3.91 -8.44 8.89
CA GLY A 52 -2.51 -8.04 8.82
C GLY A 52 -2.04 -7.90 7.38
N ILE A 53 -0.80 -7.45 7.21
CA ILE A 53 -0.13 -7.35 5.91
C ILE A 53 0.78 -8.55 5.68
N ASP A 54 0.95 -8.95 4.42
CA ASP A 54 1.94 -9.95 4.03
C ASP A 54 3.31 -9.29 3.86
N ALA A 55 4.11 -9.31 4.93
CA ALA A 55 5.44 -8.71 4.95
C ALA A 55 6.40 -9.33 3.92
N GLY A 56 6.21 -10.60 3.54
CA GLY A 56 7.10 -11.30 2.61
C GLY A 56 7.07 -10.75 1.18
N ASN A 57 6.02 -9.99 0.83
CA ASN A 57 5.87 -9.40 -0.50
C ASN A 57 6.30 -7.93 -0.59
N LEU A 58 6.47 -7.25 0.54
CA LEU A 58 6.70 -5.80 0.58
C LEU A 58 8.03 -5.40 -0.07
N GLU A 59 9.10 -6.15 0.19
CA GLU A 59 10.44 -5.89 -0.37
C GLU A 59 10.44 -5.98 -1.90
N HIS A 60 9.73 -6.95 -2.47
CA HIS A 60 9.61 -7.11 -3.92
C HIS A 60 8.85 -5.93 -4.55
N LEU A 61 7.73 -5.51 -3.93
CA LEU A 61 6.96 -4.35 -4.39
C LEU A 61 7.79 -3.06 -4.34
N ARG A 62 8.45 -2.81 -3.20
CA ARG A 62 9.30 -1.62 -3.02
C ARG A 62 10.45 -1.60 -4.02
N SER A 63 11.09 -2.74 -4.28
CA SER A 63 12.23 -2.83 -5.21
C SER A 63 11.83 -2.62 -6.67
N ALA A 64 10.56 -2.82 -7.01
CA ALA A 64 10.05 -2.69 -8.38
C ALA A 64 9.70 -1.25 -8.79
N TYR A 65 9.59 -0.33 -7.83
CA TYR A 65 9.15 1.04 -8.07
C TYR A 65 9.96 2.00 -7.20
N GLY A 66 10.54 3.05 -7.77
CA GLY A 66 11.46 3.96 -7.07
C GLY A 66 10.79 5.23 -6.52
N ARG A 67 9.54 5.51 -6.90
CA ARG A 67 8.80 6.73 -6.49
C ARG A 67 7.87 6.46 -5.31
N SER A 68 7.02 7.42 -4.95
CA SER A 68 6.16 7.27 -3.77
C SER A 68 5.25 6.06 -3.88
N LEU A 69 5.31 5.17 -2.90
CA LEU A 69 4.57 3.91 -2.88
C LEU A 69 3.78 3.79 -1.59
N PHE A 70 2.46 3.70 -1.74
CA PHE A 70 1.52 3.57 -0.63
C PHE A 70 0.88 2.19 -0.62
N TYR A 71 0.56 1.69 0.57
CA TYR A 71 -0.11 0.40 0.75
C TYR A 71 -1.49 0.54 1.39
N GLY A 72 -2.48 -0.18 0.85
CA GLY A 72 -3.83 -0.24 1.40
C GLY A 72 -4.37 -1.66 1.40
N GLY A 73 -5.24 -1.96 2.37
CA GLY A 73 -5.83 -3.29 2.57
C GLY A 73 -5.11 -4.09 3.65
N GLY A 74 -5.84 -4.76 4.53
CA GLY A 74 -5.24 -5.67 5.52
C GLY A 74 -4.60 -5.04 6.76
N VAL A 75 -4.13 -3.78 6.70
CA VAL A 75 -3.46 -3.09 7.83
C VAL A 75 -4.28 -3.19 9.12
N SER A 76 -3.70 -3.85 10.12
CA SER A 76 -4.41 -4.34 11.30
C SER A 76 -4.09 -3.59 12.59
N GLY A 77 -2.97 -2.86 12.63
CA GLY A 77 -2.46 -2.16 13.81
C GLY A 77 -1.21 -1.34 13.53
N THR A 78 -0.67 -0.72 14.59
CA THR A 78 0.53 0.13 14.50
C THR A 78 1.79 -0.64 14.11
N ARG A 79 1.90 -1.91 14.49
CA ARG A 79 3.01 -2.78 14.06
C ARG A 79 3.09 -2.92 12.53
N ASP A 80 1.96 -3.03 11.85
CA ASP A 80 1.94 -3.11 10.39
C ASP A 80 2.40 -1.79 9.75
N LEU A 81 2.10 -0.65 10.38
CA LEU A 81 2.61 0.65 9.94
C LEU A 81 4.13 0.72 10.05
N SER A 82 4.71 0.26 11.17
CA SER A 82 6.17 0.17 11.34
C SER A 82 6.80 -0.74 10.30
N VAL A 83 6.20 -1.90 10.00
CA VAL A 83 6.72 -2.81 8.97
C VAL A 83 6.69 -2.17 7.57
N LEU A 84 5.64 -1.43 7.23
CA LEU A 84 5.56 -0.70 5.96
C LEU A 84 6.63 0.40 5.86
N GLU A 85 6.80 1.18 6.93
CA GLU A 85 7.84 2.22 7.03
C GLU A 85 9.24 1.63 6.89
N GLU A 86 9.55 0.56 7.64
CA GLU A 86 10.83 -0.17 7.56
C GLU A 86 11.07 -0.79 6.17
N SER A 87 10.00 -1.15 5.46
CA SER A 87 10.05 -1.65 4.08
C SER A 87 10.14 -0.53 3.03
N GLY A 88 10.24 0.74 3.45
CA GLY A 88 10.40 1.89 2.56
C GLY A 88 9.13 2.38 1.87
N PHE A 89 7.94 2.03 2.38
CA PHE A 89 6.68 2.61 1.89
C PHE A 89 6.50 4.03 2.43
N ASP A 90 5.94 4.89 1.60
CA ASP A 90 5.72 6.32 1.90
C ASP A 90 4.45 6.55 2.74
N GLY A 91 3.63 5.52 2.92
CA GLY A 91 2.49 5.57 3.81
C GLY A 91 1.51 4.41 3.64
N ALA A 92 0.48 4.42 4.47
CA ALA A 92 -0.56 3.40 4.49
C ALA A 92 -1.96 4.02 4.46
N ILE A 93 -2.89 3.35 3.78
CA ILE A 93 -4.32 3.68 3.81
C ILE A 93 -4.99 2.81 4.88
N VAL A 94 -5.51 3.45 5.93
CA VAL A 94 -6.14 2.77 7.07
C VAL A 94 -7.60 3.14 7.22
N ALA A 95 -8.45 2.13 7.49
CA ALA A 95 -9.87 2.34 7.77
C ALA A 95 -10.36 1.43 8.90
N THR A 96 -10.40 0.11 8.68
CA THR A 96 -10.97 -0.84 9.65
C THR A 96 -10.22 -0.85 10.99
N ALA A 97 -8.88 -0.83 10.98
CA ALA A 97 -8.09 -0.80 12.20
C ALA A 97 -8.27 0.51 12.99
N LEU A 98 -8.45 1.64 12.30
CA LEU A 98 -8.78 2.93 12.90
C LEU A 98 -10.18 2.90 13.55
N HIS A 99 -11.21 2.47 12.82
CA HIS A 99 -12.58 2.39 13.35
C HIS A 99 -12.73 1.40 14.51
N ARG A 100 -11.88 0.37 14.56
CA ARG A 100 -11.84 -0.61 15.67
C ARG A 100 -10.90 -0.21 16.81
N GLY A 101 -10.26 0.97 16.74
CA GLY A 101 -9.35 1.47 17.77
C GLY A 101 -8.02 0.70 17.91
N ARG A 102 -7.69 -0.19 16.97
CA ARG A 102 -6.40 -0.91 16.93
C ARG A 102 -5.26 0.01 16.49
N ILE A 103 -5.59 1.02 15.70
CA ILE A 103 -4.75 2.19 15.48
C ILE A 103 -5.47 3.36 16.15
N PRO A 104 -4.94 3.93 17.24
CA PRO A 104 -5.53 5.08 17.89
C PRO A 104 -5.62 6.26 16.91
N ALA A 105 -6.77 6.93 16.84
CA ALA A 105 -6.93 8.10 15.97
C ALA A 105 -5.91 9.22 16.27
N GLU A 106 -5.52 9.33 17.54
CA GLU A 106 -4.52 10.30 17.97
C GLU A 106 -3.12 9.98 17.41
N SER A 107 -2.77 8.70 17.24
CA SER A 107 -1.52 8.30 16.59
C SER A 107 -1.45 8.80 15.15
N ILE A 108 -2.57 8.74 14.41
CA ILE A 108 -2.65 9.28 13.03
C ILE A 108 -2.52 10.81 13.02
N ARG A 109 -3.15 11.51 13.98
CA ARG A 109 -3.07 12.98 14.04
C ARG A 109 -1.66 13.49 14.35
N ARG A 110 -0.92 12.77 15.19
CA ARG A 110 0.48 13.11 15.53
C ARG A 110 1.47 12.63 14.48
N GLY A 111 1.12 11.62 13.69
CA GLY A 111 2.07 10.93 12.81
C GLY A 111 3.04 10.05 13.58
N GLU A 112 2.64 9.53 14.75
CA GLU A 112 3.49 8.76 15.66
C GLU A 112 2.72 7.57 16.22
N TRP A 113 3.28 6.37 16.13
CA TRP A 113 2.66 5.12 16.56
C TRP A 113 3.67 4.19 17.27
N SER A 114 4.26 4.70 18.34
CA SER A 114 5.13 3.98 19.28
C SER A 114 4.48 3.81 20.64
#